data_AF-A0A0A2JIJ7-F1
#
_entry.id   AF-A0A0A2JIJ7-F1
#
_cell.length_a   1.000
_cell.length_b   1.000
_cell.length_c   1.000
_cell.angle_alpha   90.00
_cell.angle_beta   90.00
_cell.angle_gamma   90.00
#
_symmetry.space_group_name_H-M   'P 1'
#
loop_
_entity.id
_entity.type
_entity.pdbx_description
1 polymer ?
#
loop_
_entity_poly.entity_id
_entity_poly.type
_entity_poly.pdbx_seq_one_letter_code
_entity_poly.pdbx_strand_id
1 'polypeptide(L)'
;MAEKNQSEQSPSSQHVESNDSEKHQPQVAIPLERQSAIRRKFDRRVLPIVCILYILSYLDRGNIGNPKAAGLDTDLNLSDYQWSWVLYAFYICYILFEWTTVLWKILPAHSYIAVLCICWGTAAMCSGAVKSFAQILATRSLLGIFESVFGSGAPYFLSLFYQRQELGLRVSLLLGMSPVANCFASALAYGITHIRGSIEPWRYLFIIEGAPTVLFSVVVFFFLPDSPGTASFLDEREQTEAVERLQAFDTTKKNKVRWSQVLSGLSDYKNYIHMSIHFCCNYSFAGLSNFLPTIIQHMGYTSINAQGLSAPPYLVSFLCCVAAAFLSDRWGKRGILIAFFATMGTIGYLLLTCVQDQSNTAARYAGVWLATCGIFPALALNITWLLDNQGGEMF
;
A
#
# COMPACT_ATOMS: atom_id res chain seq x y z
N MET A 1 37.07 -59.65 34.91
CA MET A 1 36.17 -59.97 36.05
C MET A 1 36.66 -59.12 37.22
N ALA A 2 35.90 -58.05 37.57
CA ALA A 2 35.92 -57.22 38.80
C ALA A 2 37.29 -56.68 39.33
N GLU A 3 37.48 -55.50 39.94
CA GLU A 3 36.64 -54.48 40.57
C GLU A 3 37.53 -53.28 41.00
N LYS A 4 36.92 -52.10 41.20
CA LYS A 4 37.16 -51.06 42.25
C LYS A 4 38.20 -49.91 42.15
N ASN A 5 37.60 -48.70 42.24
CA ASN A 5 37.85 -47.53 43.13
C ASN A 5 39.14 -46.68 42.96
N GLN A 6 39.00 -45.38 42.63
CA GLN A 6 38.96 -44.19 43.55
C GLN A 6 40.20 -44.16 44.47
N SER A 7 41.03 -43.13 44.58
CA SER A 7 40.89 -41.66 44.43
C SER A 7 42.27 -41.04 44.69
N GLU A 8 42.68 -39.95 44.04
CA GLU A 8 43.78 -39.10 44.54
C GLU A 8 43.69 -37.67 43.99
N GLN A 9 44.20 -36.75 44.80
CA GLN A 9 43.80 -35.34 44.96
C GLN A 9 44.49 -34.34 44.02
N SER A 10 43.82 -33.18 43.85
CA SER A 10 44.29 -31.86 43.37
C SER A 10 45.55 -31.37 44.14
N PRO A 11 46.31 -30.32 43.72
CA PRO A 11 45.84 -28.92 43.52
C PRO A 11 46.58 -28.20 42.36
N SER A 12 46.24 -27.02 41.85
CA SER A 12 46.01 -25.70 42.46
C SER A 12 45.78 -24.71 41.32
N SER A 13 44.96 -23.68 41.54
CA SER A 13 45.31 -22.25 41.35
C SER A 13 44.07 -21.37 41.16
N GLN A 14 43.82 -20.63 42.23
CA GLN A 14 43.51 -19.20 42.25
C GLN A 14 42.19 -18.70 41.64
N HIS A 15 41.33 -18.31 42.57
CA HIS A 15 40.40 -17.18 42.48
C HIS A 15 40.87 -16.04 41.56
N VAL A 16 40.03 -15.71 40.59
CA VAL A 16 39.79 -14.32 40.19
C VAL A 16 38.28 -14.13 40.21
N GLU A 17 37.79 -13.51 41.29
CA GLU A 17 36.48 -12.87 41.30
C GLU A 17 36.52 -11.72 40.30
N SER A 18 35.98 -11.91 39.09
CA SER A 18 35.59 -10.81 38.23
C SER A 18 34.13 -10.47 38.53
N ASN A 19 33.96 -9.41 39.30
CA ASN A 19 32.75 -8.62 39.43
C ASN A 19 32.24 -8.16 38.05
N ASP A 20 31.50 -9.01 37.35
CA ASP A 20 30.56 -8.55 36.33
C ASP A 20 29.19 -8.43 36.98
N SER A 21 29.04 -7.32 37.70
CA SER A 21 27.74 -6.72 37.95
C SER A 21 27.21 -6.21 36.61
N GLU A 22 26.76 -7.15 35.76
CA GLU A 22 25.85 -6.85 34.67
C GLU A 22 24.65 -6.14 35.29
N LYS A 23 24.59 -4.82 35.08
CA LYS A 23 23.35 -4.07 35.20
C LYS A 23 22.35 -4.71 34.23
N HIS A 24 21.65 -5.74 34.68
CA HIS A 24 20.30 -6.04 34.21
C HIS A 24 19.52 -4.76 34.44
N GLN A 25 19.45 -3.89 33.42
CA GLN A 25 18.35 -2.95 33.33
C GLN A 25 17.11 -3.85 33.41
N PRO A 26 16.25 -3.68 34.42
CA PRO A 26 15.03 -4.47 34.47
C PRO A 26 14.30 -4.16 33.17
N GLN A 27 14.18 -5.17 32.29
CA GLN A 27 13.21 -5.12 31.21
C GLN A 27 11.87 -4.96 31.93
N VAL A 28 11.39 -3.72 32.02
CA VAL A 28 10.07 -3.46 32.56
C VAL A 28 9.13 -4.08 31.55
N ALA A 29 8.70 -5.31 31.83
CA ALA A 29 7.73 -6.02 31.03
C ALA A 29 6.42 -5.24 31.16
N ILE A 30 6.22 -4.27 30.27
CA ILE A 30 5.00 -3.47 30.21
C ILE A 30 3.83 -4.45 30.15
N PRO A 31 2.86 -4.38 31.08
CA PRO A 31 1.72 -5.30 31.10
C PRO A 31 1.03 -5.35 29.73
N LEU A 32 0.67 -6.55 29.26
CA LEU A 32 0.04 -6.76 27.95
C LEU A 32 -1.22 -5.89 27.75
N GLU A 33 -1.96 -5.62 28.82
CA GLU A 33 -3.12 -4.73 28.80
C GLU A 33 -2.74 -3.29 28.41
N ARG A 34 -1.66 -2.73 28.98
CA ARG A 34 -1.17 -1.39 28.62
C ARG A 34 -0.62 -1.34 27.20
N GLN A 35 0.11 -2.37 26.77
CA GLN A 35 0.56 -2.46 25.39
C GLN A 35 -0.64 -2.44 24.41
N SER A 36 -1.70 -3.16 24.75
CA SER A 36 -2.93 -3.18 23.94
C SER A 36 -3.68 -1.84 23.95
N ALA A 37 -3.65 -1.10 25.06
CA ALA A 37 -4.26 0.22 25.16
C ALA A 37 -3.52 1.25 24.29
N ILE A 38 -2.18 1.29 24.35
CA ILE A 38 -1.34 2.15 23.51
C ILE A 38 -1.57 1.82 22.03
N ARG A 39 -1.58 0.53 21.67
CA ARG A 39 -1.88 0.08 20.31
C ARG A 39 -3.23 0.58 19.81
N ARG A 40 -4.28 0.49 20.62
CA ARG A 40 -5.62 0.97 20.26
C ARG A 40 -5.64 2.49 20.03
N LYS A 41 -4.82 3.26 20.74
CA LYS A 41 -4.67 4.70 20.49
C LYS A 41 -4.03 4.96 19.13
N PHE A 42 -2.97 4.23 18.77
CA PHE A 42 -2.37 4.29 17.43
C PHE A 42 -3.36 3.88 16.34
N ASP A 43 -4.09 2.78 16.52
CA ASP A 43 -5.10 2.31 15.58
C ASP A 43 -6.24 3.31 15.37
N ARG A 44 -6.54 4.17 16.37
CA ARG A 44 -7.61 5.16 16.29
C ARG A 44 -7.16 6.52 15.75
N ARG A 45 -5.87 6.88 15.89
CA ARG A 45 -5.35 8.21 15.54
C ARG A 45 -4.46 8.18 14.31
N VAL A 46 -3.53 7.24 14.23
CA VAL A 46 -2.51 7.19 13.17
C VAL A 46 -3.04 6.42 11.96
N LEU A 47 -3.54 5.20 12.19
CA LEU A 47 -3.98 4.31 11.10
C LEU A 47 -5.05 4.94 10.19
N PRO A 48 -6.10 5.64 10.70
CA PRO A 48 -7.11 6.24 9.82
C PRO A 48 -6.54 7.35 8.94
N ILE A 49 -5.60 8.17 9.45
CA ILE A 49 -4.96 9.23 8.68
C ILE A 49 -4.15 8.63 7.54
N VAL A 50 -3.35 7.60 7.83
CA VAL A 50 -2.53 6.92 6.81
C VAL A 50 -3.42 6.19 5.79
N CYS A 51 -4.52 5.56 6.22
CA CYS A 51 -5.51 4.96 5.32
C CYS A 51 -6.18 5.99 4.40
N ILE A 52 -6.59 7.15 4.92
CA ILE A 52 -7.17 8.22 4.10
C ILE A 52 -6.15 8.75 3.10
N LEU A 53 -4.90 8.98 3.52
CA LEU A 53 -3.82 9.35 2.62
C LEU A 53 -3.59 8.32 1.52
N TYR A 54 -3.67 7.05 1.86
CA TYR A 54 -3.54 5.96 0.90
C TYR A 54 -4.70 5.93 -0.10
N ILE A 55 -5.93 6.19 0.37
CA ILE A 55 -7.08 6.36 -0.52
C ILE A 55 -6.85 7.52 -1.48
N LEU A 56 -6.40 8.68 -0.97
CA LEU A 56 -6.16 9.87 -1.78
C LEU A 56 -5.03 9.66 -2.81
N SER A 57 -3.93 9.02 -2.41
CA SER A 57 -2.84 8.65 -3.34
C SER A 57 -3.32 7.70 -4.43
N TYR A 58 -4.10 6.66 -4.10
CA TYR A 58 -4.64 5.75 -5.12
C TYR A 58 -5.69 6.40 -6.01
N LEU A 59 -6.46 7.35 -5.46
CA LEU A 59 -7.42 8.14 -6.21
C LEU A 59 -6.69 8.99 -7.25
N ASP A 60 -5.63 9.71 -6.87
CA ASP A 60 -4.82 10.53 -7.80
C ASP A 60 -4.10 9.67 -8.86
N ARG A 61 -3.62 8.48 -8.48
CA ARG A 61 -2.98 7.52 -9.40
C ARG A 61 -3.95 6.90 -10.40
N GLY A 62 -5.09 6.44 -9.90
CA GLY A 62 -6.17 5.83 -10.69
C GLY A 62 -6.99 6.83 -11.48
N ASN A 63 -6.81 8.13 -11.20
CA ASN A 63 -7.56 9.23 -11.80
C ASN A 63 -7.58 9.10 -13.33
N ILE A 64 -6.44 8.86 -13.98
CA ILE A 64 -6.30 8.95 -15.45
C ILE A 64 -7.26 8.08 -16.27
N GLY A 65 -7.77 6.97 -15.73
CA GLY A 65 -8.75 6.12 -16.42
C GLY A 65 -10.11 6.81 -16.65
N ASN A 66 -10.59 7.57 -15.66
CA ASN A 66 -11.90 8.20 -15.70
C ASN A 66 -11.98 9.39 -16.69
N PRO A 67 -11.02 10.34 -16.71
CA PRO A 67 -10.87 11.39 -17.71
C PRO A 67 -10.72 10.86 -19.12
N LYS A 68 -10.03 9.73 -19.32
CA LYS A 68 -9.98 9.07 -20.63
C LYS A 68 -11.38 8.73 -21.12
N ALA A 69 -12.17 8.04 -20.30
CA ALA A 69 -13.55 7.73 -20.64
C ALA A 69 -14.40 8.99 -20.83
N ALA A 70 -14.08 10.10 -20.14
CA ALA A 70 -14.74 11.39 -20.29
C ALA A 70 -14.28 12.23 -21.50
N GLY A 71 -13.42 11.70 -22.38
CA GLY A 71 -13.06 12.33 -23.66
C GLY A 71 -11.76 13.14 -23.64
N LEU A 72 -10.89 12.96 -22.64
CA LEU A 72 -9.60 13.65 -22.55
C LEU A 72 -8.70 13.39 -23.76
N ASP A 73 -8.71 12.18 -24.29
CA ASP A 73 -7.95 11.78 -25.48
C ASP A 73 -8.43 12.52 -26.73
N THR A 74 -9.75 12.68 -26.88
CA THR A 74 -10.35 13.42 -27.99
C THR A 74 -10.10 14.93 -27.91
N ASP A 75 -10.18 15.55 -26.72
CA ASP A 75 -9.95 16.99 -26.53
C ASP A 75 -8.48 17.38 -26.80
N LEU A 76 -7.54 16.52 -26.39
CA LEU A 76 -6.10 16.74 -26.57
C LEU A 76 -5.55 16.14 -27.88
N ASN A 77 -6.39 15.50 -28.70
CA ASN A 77 -6.01 14.77 -29.91
C ASN A 77 -4.84 13.79 -29.68
N LEU A 78 -4.93 12.99 -28.62
CA LEU A 78 -3.89 12.03 -28.25
C LEU A 78 -4.00 10.75 -29.09
N SER A 79 -2.88 10.27 -29.63
CA SER A 79 -2.81 8.92 -30.20
C SER A 79 -2.71 7.86 -29.09
N ASP A 80 -3.06 6.60 -29.41
CA ASP A 80 -2.88 5.48 -28.48
C ASP A 80 -1.43 5.30 -28.02
N TYR A 81 -0.47 5.63 -28.89
CA TYR A 81 0.95 5.64 -28.56
C TYR A 81 1.28 6.74 -27.54
N GLN A 82 0.77 7.96 -27.74
CA GLN A 82 0.94 9.06 -26.80
C GLN A 82 0.25 8.76 -25.46
N TRP A 83 -0.94 8.15 -25.47
CA TRP A 83 -1.63 7.71 -24.26
C TRP A 83 -0.76 6.78 -23.41
N SER A 84 -0.11 5.82 -24.06
CA SER A 84 0.77 4.86 -23.39
C SER A 84 1.96 5.58 -22.73
N TRP A 85 2.53 6.60 -23.38
CA TRP A 85 3.57 7.45 -22.79
C TRP A 85 3.08 8.28 -21.59
N VAL A 86 1.83 8.75 -21.59
CA VAL A 86 1.25 9.44 -20.42
C VAL A 86 1.22 8.50 -19.20
N LEU A 87 0.87 7.23 -19.39
CA LEU A 87 0.90 6.22 -18.34
C LEU A 87 2.34 5.90 -17.92
N TYR A 88 3.24 5.67 -18.88
CA TYR A 88 4.63 5.34 -18.59
C TYR A 88 5.38 6.46 -17.87
N ALA A 89 5.13 7.71 -18.20
CA ALA A 89 5.79 8.84 -17.55
C ALA A 89 5.57 8.86 -16.03
N PHE A 90 4.36 8.54 -15.57
CA PHE A 90 4.07 8.38 -14.14
C PHE A 90 4.92 7.27 -13.54
N TYR A 91 4.84 6.04 -14.09
CA TYR A 91 5.53 4.88 -13.52
C TYR A 91 7.06 4.98 -13.59
N ILE A 92 7.62 5.53 -14.68
CA ILE A 92 9.06 5.76 -14.84
C ILE A 92 9.54 6.75 -13.78
N CYS A 93 8.88 7.90 -13.63
CA CYS A 93 9.23 8.87 -12.60
C CYS A 93 9.06 8.28 -11.19
N TYR A 94 8.01 7.50 -10.97
CA TYR A 94 7.77 6.83 -9.69
C TYR A 94 8.94 5.93 -9.29
N ILE A 95 9.40 5.07 -10.21
CA ILE A 95 10.52 4.14 -9.96
C ILE A 95 11.84 4.89 -9.77
N LEU A 96 12.12 5.89 -10.63
CA LEU A 96 13.38 6.63 -10.58
C LEU A 96 13.56 7.44 -9.29
N PHE A 97 12.48 7.89 -8.67
CA PHE A 97 12.52 8.71 -7.46
C PHE A 97 12.20 7.94 -6.18
N GLU A 98 11.98 6.63 -6.26
CA GLU A 98 11.69 5.79 -5.07
C GLU A 98 12.81 5.80 -4.02
N TRP A 99 14.07 6.04 -4.41
CA TRP A 99 15.20 6.20 -3.48
C TRP A 99 15.01 7.38 -2.50
N THR A 100 14.18 8.37 -2.86
CA THR A 100 13.89 9.53 -1.99
C THR A 100 13.16 9.14 -0.71
N THR A 101 12.67 7.90 -0.60
CA THR A 101 12.17 7.30 0.64
C THR A 101 13.14 7.39 1.82
N VAL A 102 14.45 7.49 1.56
CA VAL A 102 15.48 7.75 2.58
C VAL A 102 15.21 9.05 3.36
N LEU A 103 14.54 10.04 2.74
CA LEU A 103 14.21 11.31 3.37
C LEU A 103 13.26 11.16 4.56
N TRP A 104 12.48 10.07 4.63
CA TRP A 104 11.66 9.74 5.81
C TRP A 104 12.48 9.52 7.09
N LYS A 105 13.78 9.21 6.96
CA LYS A 105 14.70 9.05 8.11
C LYS A 105 15.30 10.37 8.58
N ILE A 106 15.32 11.38 7.72
CA ILE A 106 16.03 12.64 7.93
C ILE A 106 15.06 13.74 8.34
N LEU A 107 13.88 13.77 7.72
CA LEU A 107 12.89 14.81 7.90
C LEU A 107 11.77 14.37 8.85
N PRO A 108 11.19 15.30 9.64
CA PRO A 108 10.04 15.00 10.47
C PRO A 108 8.84 14.66 9.59
N ALA A 109 8.23 13.50 9.87
CA ALA A 109 7.22 12.87 9.04
C ALA A 109 5.99 13.77 8.80
N HIS A 110 5.51 14.50 9.80
CA HIS A 110 4.33 15.37 9.67
C HIS A 110 4.53 16.44 8.59
N SER A 111 5.67 17.13 8.63
CA SER A 111 6.00 18.21 7.70
C SER A 111 6.31 17.66 6.31
N TYR A 112 7.02 16.53 6.24
CA TYR A 112 7.47 15.97 4.99
C TYR A 112 6.30 15.42 4.18
N ILE A 113 5.42 14.64 4.80
CA ILE A 113 4.22 14.12 4.14
C ILE A 113 3.27 15.26 3.79
N ALA A 114 3.07 16.26 4.65
CA ALA A 114 2.20 17.39 4.35
C ALA A 114 2.69 18.18 3.12
N VAL A 115 3.98 18.47 3.02
CA VAL A 115 4.57 19.15 1.85
C VAL A 115 4.40 18.29 0.60
N LEU A 116 4.68 16.98 0.69
CA LEU A 116 4.45 16.07 -0.43
C LEU A 116 2.96 16.07 -0.85
N CYS A 117 2.02 16.01 0.11
CA CYS A 117 0.56 16.05 -0.16
C CYS A 117 0.18 17.28 -0.96
N ILE A 118 0.71 18.44 -0.56
CA ILE A 118 0.48 19.71 -1.26
C ILE A 118 1.06 19.63 -2.67
N CYS A 119 2.30 19.18 -2.83
CA CYS A 119 2.97 19.10 -4.13
C CYS A 119 2.28 18.12 -5.09
N TRP A 120 1.96 16.90 -4.65
CA TRP A 120 1.33 15.90 -5.51
C TRP A 120 -0.14 16.23 -5.79
N GLY A 121 -0.90 16.69 -4.78
CA GLY A 121 -2.28 17.14 -4.97
C GLY A 121 -2.37 18.34 -5.91
N THR A 122 -1.44 19.29 -5.81
CA THR A 122 -1.35 20.41 -6.75
C THR A 122 -1.00 19.93 -8.16
N ALA A 123 -0.06 18.99 -8.32
CA ALA A 123 0.27 18.40 -9.62
C ALA A 123 -0.93 17.66 -10.25
N ALA A 124 -1.73 16.96 -9.44
CA ALA A 124 -2.97 16.34 -9.86
C ALA A 124 -3.97 17.39 -10.36
N MET A 125 -4.21 18.47 -9.59
CA MET A 125 -5.10 19.57 -9.99
C MET A 125 -4.61 20.29 -11.26
N CYS A 126 -3.30 20.54 -11.39
CA CYS A 126 -2.70 21.13 -12.59
C CYS A 126 -2.95 20.28 -13.85
N SER A 127 -3.14 18.97 -13.71
CA SER A 127 -3.50 18.10 -14.84
C SER A 127 -4.85 18.45 -15.45
N GLY A 128 -5.78 19.08 -14.73
CA GLY A 128 -7.05 19.58 -15.27
C GLY A 128 -6.90 20.85 -16.12
N ALA A 129 -5.80 21.59 -15.96
CA ALA A 129 -5.55 22.84 -16.67
C ALA A 129 -4.76 22.67 -17.98
N VAL A 130 -4.32 21.44 -18.29
CA VAL A 130 -3.45 21.17 -19.44
C VAL A 130 -4.20 21.30 -20.78
N LYS A 131 -3.46 21.65 -21.82
CA LYS A 131 -3.95 21.87 -23.20
C LYS A 131 -3.12 21.15 -24.25
N SER A 132 -2.05 20.45 -23.87
CA SER A 132 -1.19 19.73 -24.79
C SER A 132 -0.64 18.42 -24.22
N PHE A 133 -0.21 17.53 -25.10
CA PHE A 133 0.46 16.28 -24.75
C PHE A 133 1.68 16.50 -23.84
N ALA A 134 2.52 17.50 -24.14
CA ALA A 134 3.70 17.79 -23.33
C ALA A 134 3.33 18.25 -21.91
N GLN A 135 2.24 19.00 -21.76
CA GLN A 135 1.77 19.48 -20.46
C GLN A 135 1.22 18.33 -19.60
N ILE A 136 0.40 17.44 -20.16
CA ILE A 136 -0.10 16.27 -19.43
C ILE A 136 1.05 15.32 -19.06
N LEU A 137 2.06 15.18 -19.91
CA LEU A 137 3.26 14.40 -19.61
C LEU A 137 4.03 15.01 -18.42
N ALA A 138 4.24 16.32 -18.43
CA ALA A 138 4.92 17.02 -17.35
C ALA A 138 4.18 16.92 -16.01
N THR A 139 2.86 17.13 -15.99
CA THR A 139 2.08 17.00 -14.75
C THR A 139 2.07 15.56 -14.23
N ARG A 140 2.05 14.55 -15.11
CA ARG A 140 2.18 13.14 -14.71
C ARG A 140 3.55 12.80 -14.14
N SER A 141 4.62 13.31 -14.75
CA SER A 141 5.97 13.13 -14.22
C SER A 141 6.12 13.75 -12.84
N LEU A 142 5.61 14.98 -12.63
CA LEU A 142 5.62 15.63 -11.32
C LEU A 142 4.82 14.84 -10.29
N LEU A 143 3.62 14.36 -10.65
CA LEU A 143 2.83 13.51 -9.78
C LEU A 143 3.61 12.25 -9.36
N GLY A 144 4.24 11.56 -10.32
CA GLY A 144 5.06 10.37 -10.05
C GLY A 144 6.26 10.66 -9.15
N ILE A 145 6.93 11.81 -9.31
CA ILE A 145 8.05 12.23 -8.45
C ILE A 145 7.59 12.40 -7.00
N PHE A 146 6.52 13.16 -6.77
CA PHE A 146 6.06 13.47 -5.42
C PHE A 146 5.38 12.29 -4.73
N GLU A 147 4.69 11.42 -5.50
CA GLU A 147 4.00 10.25 -4.95
C GLU A 147 4.93 9.05 -4.73
N SER A 148 6.09 8.99 -5.41
CA SER A 148 7.08 7.89 -5.30
C SER A 148 7.42 7.53 -3.86
N VAL A 149 7.48 8.55 -3.00
CA VAL A 149 7.89 8.43 -1.61
C VAL A 149 6.81 7.80 -0.72
N PHE A 150 5.53 7.93 -1.11
CA PHE A 150 4.42 7.57 -0.25
C PHE A 150 4.13 6.06 -0.27
N GLY A 151 4.24 5.40 -1.43
CA GLY A 151 3.86 3.99 -1.54
C GLY A 151 4.71 3.04 -0.69
N SER A 152 6.04 3.21 -0.67
CA SER A 152 6.94 2.47 0.22
C SER A 152 7.15 3.17 1.57
N GLY A 153 6.94 4.49 1.64
CA GLY A 153 7.01 5.27 2.87
C GLY A 153 5.89 4.97 3.86
N ALA A 154 4.66 4.69 3.40
CA ALA A 154 3.53 4.44 4.30
C ALA A 154 3.69 3.14 5.15
N PRO A 155 4.08 1.99 4.58
CA PRO A 155 4.43 0.81 5.38
C PRO A 155 5.62 1.05 6.32
N TYR A 156 6.63 1.81 5.87
CA TYR A 156 7.77 2.20 6.70
C TYR A 156 7.34 3.08 7.89
N PHE A 157 6.48 4.06 7.67
CA PHE A 157 5.96 4.91 8.73
C PHE A 157 5.19 4.10 9.77
N LEU A 158 4.35 3.16 9.33
CA LEU A 158 3.64 2.25 10.25
C LEU A 158 4.61 1.38 11.05
N SER A 159 5.75 0.97 10.50
CA SER A 159 6.74 0.18 11.26
C SER A 159 7.38 0.96 12.41
N LEU A 160 7.32 2.30 12.40
CA LEU A 160 7.78 3.14 13.52
C LEU A 160 6.83 3.15 14.72
N PHE A 161 5.56 2.78 14.55
CA PHE A 161 4.54 2.79 15.61
C PHE A 161 4.10 1.40 16.06
N TYR A 162 4.27 0.39 15.20
CA TYR A 162 3.78 -0.96 15.42
C TYR A 162 4.91 -1.98 15.50
N GLN A 163 4.75 -2.95 16.40
CA GLN A 163 5.63 -4.11 16.45
C GLN A 163 5.47 -4.98 15.19
N ARG A 164 6.52 -5.72 14.83
CA ARG A 164 6.56 -6.57 13.62
C ARG A 164 5.36 -7.52 13.50
N GLN A 165 4.95 -8.14 14.61
CA GLN A 165 3.80 -9.07 14.65
C GLN A 165 2.45 -8.38 14.40
N GLU A 166 2.37 -7.07 14.62
CA GLU A 166 1.16 -6.27 14.48
C GLU A 166 1.08 -5.54 13.13
N LEU A 167 2.25 -5.27 12.54
CA LEU A 167 2.40 -4.51 11.31
C LEU A 167 1.73 -5.19 10.12
N GLY A 168 1.86 -6.52 10.00
CA GLY A 168 1.32 -7.28 8.87
C GLY A 168 -0.15 -7.01 8.59
N LEU A 169 -1.01 -7.14 9.62
CA LEU A 169 -2.45 -6.89 9.48
C LEU A 169 -2.77 -5.45 9.04
N ARG A 170 -2.01 -4.47 9.54
CA ARG A 170 -2.25 -3.03 9.28
C ARG A 170 -1.78 -2.63 7.90
N VAL A 171 -0.66 -3.18 7.42
CA VAL A 171 -0.21 -3.02 6.04
C VAL A 171 -1.20 -3.69 5.08
N SER A 172 -1.72 -4.87 5.41
CA SER A 172 -2.76 -5.52 4.61
C SER A 172 -4.07 -4.72 4.57
N LEU A 173 -4.46 -4.09 5.68
CA LEU A 173 -5.59 -3.16 5.72
C LEU A 173 -5.34 -1.94 4.82
N LEU A 174 -4.13 -1.36 4.89
CA LEU A 174 -3.72 -0.21 4.08
C LEU A 174 -3.86 -0.54 2.58
N LEU A 175 -3.29 -1.65 2.14
CA LEU A 175 -3.36 -2.11 0.75
C LEU A 175 -4.80 -2.44 0.33
N GLY A 176 -5.58 -2.98 1.26
CA GLY A 176 -7.00 -3.25 1.11
C GLY A 176 -7.86 -1.99 0.93
N MET A 177 -7.32 -0.79 1.13
CA MET A 177 -8.02 0.46 0.80
C MET A 177 -7.94 0.83 -0.69
N SER A 178 -7.08 0.18 -1.49
CA SER A 178 -6.96 0.47 -2.93
C SER A 178 -8.24 0.22 -3.76
N PRO A 179 -9.04 -0.86 -3.58
CA PRO A 179 -10.33 -0.99 -4.27
C PRO A 179 -11.34 0.06 -3.77
N VAL A 180 -11.29 0.45 -2.50
CA VAL A 180 -12.16 1.51 -1.97
C VAL A 180 -11.86 2.84 -2.66
N ALA A 181 -10.59 3.18 -2.82
CA ALA A 181 -10.16 4.37 -3.56
C ALA A 181 -10.67 4.36 -5.01
N ASN A 182 -10.52 3.25 -5.72
CA ASN A 182 -11.00 3.10 -7.09
C ASN A 182 -12.54 3.16 -7.20
N CYS A 183 -13.26 2.65 -6.19
CA CYS A 183 -14.70 2.79 -6.09
C CYS A 183 -15.11 4.26 -5.92
N PHE A 184 -14.47 4.99 -5.01
CA PHE A 184 -14.73 6.42 -4.80
C PHE A 184 -14.38 7.24 -6.03
N ALA A 185 -13.25 6.98 -6.68
CA ALA A 185 -12.86 7.65 -7.92
C ALA A 185 -13.91 7.45 -9.02
N SER A 186 -14.36 6.21 -9.22
CA SER A 186 -15.40 5.90 -10.22
C SER A 186 -16.76 6.53 -9.89
N ALA A 187 -17.15 6.56 -8.61
CA ALA A 187 -18.40 7.16 -8.17
C ALA A 187 -18.37 8.70 -8.25
N LEU A 188 -17.25 9.32 -7.88
CA LEU A 188 -17.02 10.76 -8.06
C LEU A 188 -17.05 11.12 -9.54
N ALA A 189 -16.40 10.29 -10.38
CA ALA A 189 -16.42 10.52 -11.82
C ALA A 189 -17.83 10.47 -12.41
N TYR A 190 -18.64 9.48 -12.01
CA TYR A 190 -20.05 9.42 -12.36
C TYR A 190 -20.80 10.70 -11.98
N GLY A 191 -20.60 11.21 -10.76
CA GLY A 191 -21.26 12.45 -10.31
C GLY A 191 -20.80 13.69 -11.08
N ILE A 192 -19.50 13.84 -11.30
CA ILE A 192 -18.90 15.01 -11.93
C ILE A 192 -19.22 15.06 -13.43
N THR A 193 -19.28 13.92 -14.12
CA THR A 193 -19.62 13.88 -15.55
C THR A 193 -21.06 14.27 -15.86
N HIS A 194 -21.94 14.39 -14.87
CA HIS A 194 -23.27 15.00 -15.02
C HIS A 194 -23.25 16.53 -15.00
N ILE A 195 -22.18 17.15 -14.52
CA ILE A 195 -22.07 18.60 -14.41
C ILE A 195 -21.89 19.18 -15.81
N ARG A 196 -22.92 19.89 -16.29
CA ARG A 196 -22.85 20.67 -17.54
C ARG A 196 -22.32 22.06 -17.22
N GLY A 197 -20.99 22.18 -17.19
CA GLY A 197 -20.28 23.45 -16.97
C GLY A 197 -19.80 24.10 -18.28
N SER A 198 -19.09 25.22 -18.15
CA SER A 198 -18.39 25.90 -19.26
C SER A 198 -17.05 25.24 -19.64
N ILE A 199 -16.61 24.26 -18.86
CA ILE A 199 -15.33 23.55 -19.02
C ILE A 199 -15.64 22.05 -19.23
N GLU A 200 -14.80 21.36 -20.01
CA GLU A 200 -14.95 19.93 -20.26
C GLU A 200 -14.99 19.10 -18.95
N PRO A 201 -15.89 18.09 -18.84
CA PRO A 201 -16.07 17.30 -17.62
C PRO A 201 -14.79 16.67 -17.07
N TRP A 202 -13.89 16.24 -17.95
CA TRP A 202 -12.63 15.61 -17.56
C TRP A 202 -11.69 16.53 -16.77
N ARG A 203 -11.79 17.86 -16.99
CA ARG A 203 -10.96 18.85 -16.28
C ARG A 203 -11.44 19.02 -14.84
N TYR A 204 -12.75 18.97 -14.63
CA TYR A 204 -13.34 18.96 -13.28
C TYR A 204 -12.94 17.73 -12.49
N LEU A 205 -12.80 16.56 -13.14
CA LEU A 205 -12.31 15.34 -12.47
C LEU A 205 -10.95 15.59 -11.81
N PHE A 206 -9.94 16.04 -12.55
CA PHE A 206 -8.62 16.31 -11.96
C PHE A 206 -8.62 17.36 -10.85
N ILE A 207 -9.40 18.43 -11.01
CA ILE A 207 -9.44 19.53 -10.03
C ILE A 207 -10.14 19.08 -8.74
N ILE A 208 -11.30 18.41 -8.86
CA ILE A 208 -12.09 17.99 -7.71
C ILE A 208 -11.46 16.78 -7.01
N GLU A 209 -10.77 15.90 -7.75
CA GLU A 209 -10.08 14.74 -7.18
C GLU A 209 -8.81 15.12 -6.42
N GLY A 210 -8.01 16.07 -6.94
CA GLY A 210 -6.77 16.51 -6.27
C GLY A 210 -6.97 17.49 -5.11
N ALA A 211 -8.09 18.24 -5.08
CA ALA A 211 -8.34 19.23 -4.03
C ALA A 211 -8.48 18.62 -2.61
N PRO A 212 -9.19 17.51 -2.38
CA PRO A 212 -9.22 16.80 -1.10
C PRO A 212 -7.84 16.46 -0.58
N THR A 213 -6.89 16.09 -1.45
CA THR A 213 -5.51 15.80 -1.06
C THR A 213 -4.82 17.04 -0.49
N VAL A 214 -4.93 18.18 -1.18
CA VAL A 214 -4.35 19.44 -0.69
C VAL A 214 -5.01 19.88 0.60
N LEU A 215 -6.33 19.76 0.74
CA LEU A 215 -7.04 20.09 1.97
C LEU A 215 -6.66 19.17 3.13
N PHE A 216 -6.52 17.87 2.86
CA PHE A 216 -6.16 16.89 3.87
C PHE A 216 -4.71 17.04 4.35
N SER A 217 -3.82 17.64 3.55
CA SER A 217 -2.46 17.98 3.97
C SER A 217 -2.42 18.83 5.25
N VAL A 218 -3.41 19.71 5.45
CA VAL A 218 -3.53 20.52 6.67
C VAL A 218 -3.82 19.64 7.87
N VAL A 219 -4.70 18.65 7.72
CA VAL A 219 -5.00 17.66 8.76
C VAL A 219 -3.75 16.83 9.07
N VAL A 220 -3.01 16.40 8.05
CA VAL A 220 -1.76 15.66 8.24
C VAL A 220 -0.74 16.49 9.02
N PHE A 221 -0.56 17.76 8.65
CA PHE A 221 0.39 18.64 9.29
C PHE A 221 0.14 18.81 10.80
N PHE A 222 -1.13 18.90 11.22
CA PHE A 222 -1.49 19.11 12.62
C PHE A 222 -1.70 17.83 13.44
N PHE A 223 -2.20 16.76 12.82
CA PHE A 223 -2.64 15.56 13.53
C PHE A 223 -1.71 14.36 13.38
N LEU A 224 -0.79 14.36 12.41
CA LEU A 224 0.13 13.25 12.24
C LEU A 224 1.33 13.37 13.21
N PRO A 225 1.57 12.38 14.09
CA PRO A 225 2.75 12.39 14.96
C PRO A 225 4.01 12.00 14.18
N ASP A 226 5.17 12.58 14.55
CA ASP A 226 6.46 12.20 13.94
C ASP A 226 7.01 10.89 14.46
N SER A 227 6.79 10.62 15.74
CA SER A 227 7.30 9.43 16.42
C SER A 227 6.40 9.05 17.59
N PRO A 228 6.49 7.82 18.09
CA PRO A 228 5.78 7.42 19.31
C PRO A 228 6.13 8.31 20.52
N GLY A 229 7.36 8.82 20.58
CA GLY A 229 7.85 9.68 21.66
C GLY A 229 7.41 11.14 21.56
N THR A 230 6.97 11.60 20.39
CA THR A 230 6.47 12.97 20.18
C THR A 230 4.96 13.02 19.97
N ALA A 231 4.27 11.90 20.19
CA ALA A 231 2.83 11.78 19.99
C ALA A 231 2.05 12.61 21.03
N SER A 232 1.47 13.72 20.60
CA SER A 232 0.74 14.69 21.45
C SER A 232 -0.52 14.13 22.12
N PHE A 233 -1.02 12.98 21.67
CA PHE A 233 -2.18 12.30 22.27
C PHE A 233 -1.81 11.25 23.33
N LEU A 234 -0.52 11.02 23.56
CA LEU A 234 0.00 10.16 24.63
C LEU A 234 0.53 11.01 25.78
N ASP A 235 0.32 10.54 27.01
CA ASP A 235 0.96 11.12 28.19
C ASP A 235 2.47 10.80 28.22
N GLU A 236 3.30 11.56 28.95
CA GLU A 236 4.77 11.37 28.98
C GLU A 236 5.16 9.94 29.37
N ARG A 237 4.41 9.33 30.29
CA ARG A 237 4.59 7.93 30.68
C ARG A 237 4.23 6.98 29.55
N GLU A 238 3.14 7.24 28.84
CA GLU A 238 2.71 6.41 27.71
C GLU A 238 3.64 6.56 26.49
N GLN A 239 4.24 7.73 26.29
CA GLN A 239 5.27 7.96 25.27
C GLN A 239 6.51 7.12 25.56
N THR A 240 6.95 7.12 26.83
CA THR A 240 8.09 6.30 27.27
C THR A 240 7.78 4.81 27.10
N GLU A 241 6.62 4.35 27.59
CA GLU A 241 6.17 2.97 27.42
C GLU A 241 6.03 2.58 25.93
N ALA A 242 5.60 3.50 25.05
CA ALA A 242 5.49 3.24 23.62
C ALA A 242 6.85 3.06 22.93
N VAL A 243 7.85 3.87 23.30
CA VAL A 243 9.22 3.74 22.78
C VAL A 243 9.89 2.47 23.31
N GLU A 244 9.77 2.21 24.62
CA GLU A 244 10.31 1.01 25.26
C GLU A 244 9.69 -0.27 24.66
N ARG A 245 8.39 -0.26 24.37
CA ARG A 245 7.69 -1.39 23.74
C ARG A 245 8.27 -1.79 22.38
N LEU A 246 8.70 -0.81 21.58
CA LEU A 246 9.33 -1.07 20.29
C LEU A 246 10.75 -1.60 20.49
N GLN A 247 11.52 -0.99 21.39
CA GLN A 247 12.90 -1.37 21.69
C GLN A 247 13.03 -2.74 22.38
N ALA A 248 12.06 -3.13 23.20
CA ALA A 248 12.07 -4.40 23.93
C ALA A 248 11.94 -5.62 23.00
N PHE A 249 11.30 -5.46 21.84
CA PHE A 249 11.19 -6.49 20.80
C PHE A 249 12.16 -6.29 19.64
N ASP A 250 12.78 -5.10 19.52
CA ASP A 250 13.97 -4.88 18.71
C ASP A 250 15.22 -5.44 19.42
N THR A 251 15.18 -6.73 19.76
CA THR A 251 16.37 -7.51 20.13
C THR A 251 17.29 -7.75 18.94
N THR A 252 17.06 -7.09 17.81
CA THR A 252 18.11 -6.79 16.86
C THR A 252 19.10 -5.88 17.58
N LYS A 253 20.02 -6.50 18.36
CA LYS A 253 21.35 -5.92 18.63
C LYS A 253 21.75 -5.23 17.33
N LYS A 254 22.46 -4.09 17.42
CA LYS A 254 23.20 -3.48 16.30
C LYS A 254 24.28 -4.44 15.74
N ASN A 255 23.94 -5.70 15.50
CA ASN A 255 24.63 -6.66 14.69
C ASN A 255 24.59 -6.05 13.30
N LYS A 256 25.75 -5.58 12.87
CA LYS A 256 26.02 -5.17 11.49
C LYS A 256 25.29 -6.14 10.55
N VAL A 257 24.55 -5.59 9.58
CA VAL A 257 23.89 -6.38 8.52
C VAL A 257 24.84 -7.48 8.07
N ARG A 258 24.53 -8.73 8.40
CA ARG A 258 25.38 -9.85 8.02
C ARG A 258 25.15 -10.07 6.55
N TRP A 259 26.08 -9.63 5.71
CA TRP A 259 26.03 -9.82 4.26
C TRP A 259 25.77 -11.28 3.86
N SER A 260 26.19 -12.25 4.67
CA SER A 260 25.83 -13.66 4.49
C SER A 260 24.32 -13.93 4.61
N GLN A 261 23.60 -13.30 5.55
CA GLN A 261 22.14 -13.42 5.66
C GLN A 261 21.43 -12.70 4.51
N VAL A 262 21.97 -11.58 4.04
CA VAL A 262 21.46 -10.87 2.85
C VAL A 262 21.62 -11.73 1.60
N LEU A 263 22.80 -12.31 1.37
CA LEU A 263 23.03 -13.24 0.25
C LEU A 263 22.15 -14.49 0.35
N SER A 264 21.99 -15.06 1.55
CA SER A 264 21.08 -16.20 1.75
C SER A 264 19.63 -15.84 1.47
N GLY A 265 19.17 -14.65 1.87
CA GLY A 265 17.83 -14.15 1.55
C GLY A 265 17.62 -13.89 0.06
N LEU A 266 18.61 -13.30 -0.62
CA LEU A 266 18.61 -13.10 -2.07
C LEU A 266 18.70 -14.42 -2.85
N SER A 267 19.20 -15.49 -2.25
CA SER A 267 19.27 -16.82 -2.86
C SER A 267 18.06 -17.70 -2.54
N ASP A 268 17.11 -17.24 -1.70
CA ASP A 268 15.91 -18.01 -1.39
C ASP A 268 14.91 -17.97 -2.55
N TYR A 269 14.65 -19.13 -3.13
CA TYR A 269 13.69 -19.32 -4.22
C TYR A 269 12.28 -18.83 -3.87
N LYS A 270 11.89 -18.85 -2.58
CA LYS A 270 10.57 -18.39 -2.12
C LYS A 270 10.36 -16.92 -2.43
N ASN A 271 11.39 -16.08 -2.25
CA ASN A 271 11.30 -14.65 -2.54
C ASN A 271 11.01 -14.40 -4.03
N TYR A 272 11.67 -15.14 -4.92
CA TYR A 272 11.41 -15.03 -6.37
C TYR A 272 10.01 -15.52 -6.75
N ILE A 273 9.50 -16.57 -6.11
CA ILE A 273 8.12 -17.04 -6.32
C ILE A 273 7.12 -15.96 -5.89
N HIS A 274 7.27 -15.42 -4.68
CA HIS A 274 6.37 -14.37 -4.18
C HIS A 274 6.45 -13.10 -5.04
N MET A 275 7.65 -12.69 -5.45
CA MET A 275 7.87 -11.55 -6.35
C MET A 275 7.19 -11.78 -7.71
N SER A 276 7.28 -12.99 -8.26
CA SER A 276 6.63 -13.33 -9.53
C SER A 276 5.10 -13.28 -9.42
N ILE A 277 4.53 -13.84 -8.34
CA ILE A 277 3.09 -13.76 -8.08
C ILE A 277 2.66 -12.31 -7.91
N HIS A 278 3.43 -11.53 -7.13
CA HIS A 278 3.17 -10.12 -6.89
C HIS A 278 3.19 -9.33 -8.20
N PHE A 279 4.20 -9.53 -9.05
CA PHE A 279 4.32 -8.90 -10.36
C PHE A 279 3.10 -9.19 -11.25
N CYS A 280 2.71 -10.46 -11.37
CA CYS A 280 1.55 -10.85 -12.19
C CYS A 280 0.23 -10.24 -11.67
N CYS A 281 0.03 -10.24 -10.35
CA CYS A 281 -1.15 -9.62 -9.72
C CYS A 281 -1.15 -8.10 -9.87
N ASN A 282 0.01 -7.45 -9.73
CA ASN A 282 0.14 -6.00 -9.83
C ASN A 282 -0.06 -5.51 -11.27
N TYR A 283 0.52 -6.21 -12.26
CA TYR A 283 0.27 -5.93 -13.69
C TYR A 283 -1.22 -6.02 -14.03
N SER A 284 -1.86 -7.10 -13.58
CA SER A 284 -3.29 -7.33 -13.73
C SER A 284 -4.14 -6.25 -13.04
N PHE A 285 -3.71 -5.81 -11.86
CA PHE A 285 -4.37 -4.76 -11.10
C PHE A 285 -4.28 -3.41 -11.82
N ALA A 286 -3.09 -3.01 -12.25
CA ALA A 286 -2.84 -1.72 -12.89
C ALA A 286 -3.58 -1.62 -14.23
N GLY A 287 -3.59 -2.69 -15.02
CA GLY A 287 -4.35 -2.75 -16.26
C GLY A 287 -5.84 -2.55 -16.04
N LEU A 288 -6.43 -3.31 -15.10
CA LEU A 288 -7.86 -3.16 -14.79
C LEU A 288 -8.18 -1.77 -14.25
N SER A 289 -7.40 -1.25 -13.31
CA SER A 289 -7.64 0.05 -12.68
C SER A 289 -7.63 1.21 -13.68
N ASN A 290 -6.71 1.20 -14.65
CA ASN A 290 -6.56 2.30 -15.61
C ASN A 290 -7.55 2.22 -16.77
N PHE A 291 -7.97 1.02 -17.17
CA PHE A 291 -8.76 0.82 -18.38
C PHE A 291 -10.19 0.36 -18.13
N LEU A 292 -10.61 0.08 -16.88
CA LEU A 292 -11.94 -0.46 -16.62
C LEU A 292 -13.09 0.42 -17.17
N PRO A 293 -13.11 1.75 -16.97
CA PRO A 293 -14.16 2.60 -17.54
C PRO A 293 -14.19 2.51 -19.07
N THR A 294 -13.01 2.48 -19.72
CA THR A 294 -12.88 2.32 -21.17
C THR A 294 -13.37 0.96 -21.64
N ILE A 295 -13.08 -0.12 -20.91
CA ILE A 295 -13.56 -1.47 -21.21
C ILE A 295 -15.10 -1.50 -21.21
N ILE A 296 -15.74 -0.87 -20.22
CA ILE A 296 -17.21 -0.79 -20.13
C ILE A 296 -17.78 0.09 -21.25
N GLN A 297 -17.13 1.20 -21.58
CA GLN A 297 -17.53 2.06 -22.70
C GLN A 297 -17.50 1.30 -24.05
N HIS A 298 -16.49 0.45 -24.28
CA HIS A 298 -16.41 -0.46 -25.43
C HIS A 298 -17.48 -1.57 -25.43
N MET A 299 -18.27 -1.73 -24.37
CA MET A 299 -19.45 -2.60 -24.37
C MET A 299 -20.72 -1.90 -24.88
N GLY A 300 -20.64 -0.62 -25.27
CA GLY A 300 -21.76 0.16 -25.78
C GLY A 300 -22.44 1.05 -24.74
N TYR A 301 -21.92 1.13 -23.51
CA TYR A 301 -22.39 2.08 -22.51
C TYR A 301 -21.87 3.49 -22.80
N THR A 302 -22.66 4.50 -22.43
CA THR A 302 -22.23 5.90 -22.47
C THR A 302 -21.09 6.13 -21.47
N SER A 303 -20.24 7.14 -21.72
CA SER A 303 -19.12 7.52 -20.83
C SER A 303 -19.54 7.65 -19.36
N ILE A 304 -20.66 8.35 -19.13
CA ILE A 304 -21.25 8.54 -17.80
C ILE A 304 -21.60 7.18 -17.18
N ASN A 305 -22.39 6.36 -17.88
CA ASN A 305 -22.80 5.05 -17.35
C ASN A 305 -21.61 4.11 -17.14
N ALA A 306 -20.56 4.19 -17.96
CA ALA A 306 -19.37 3.37 -17.83
C ALA A 306 -18.62 3.64 -16.52
N GLN A 307 -18.51 4.91 -16.10
CA GLN A 307 -17.91 5.27 -14.81
C GLN A 307 -18.78 4.79 -13.64
N GLY A 308 -20.10 4.97 -13.72
CA GLY A 308 -21.04 4.49 -12.70
C GLY A 308 -21.02 2.97 -12.54
N LEU A 309 -20.94 2.22 -13.65
CA LEU A 309 -20.86 0.75 -13.67
C LEU A 309 -19.48 0.22 -13.23
N SER A 310 -18.45 1.06 -13.20
CA SER A 310 -17.13 0.67 -12.68
C SER A 310 -17.08 0.63 -11.15
N ALA A 311 -17.91 1.42 -10.46
CA ALA A 311 -17.88 1.52 -9.00
C ALA A 311 -18.35 0.24 -8.26
N PRO A 312 -19.47 -0.42 -8.63
CA PRO A 312 -19.95 -1.61 -7.91
C PRO A 312 -18.96 -2.80 -7.89
N PRO A 313 -18.29 -3.16 -9.01
CA PRO A 313 -17.23 -4.18 -8.99
C PRO A 313 -16.11 -3.87 -7.99
N TYR A 314 -15.67 -2.61 -7.87
CA TYR A 314 -14.65 -2.22 -6.90
C TYR A 314 -15.13 -2.33 -5.46
N LEU A 315 -16.38 -1.93 -5.19
CA LEU A 315 -16.97 -2.05 -3.85
C LEU A 315 -17.05 -3.51 -3.39
N VAL A 316 -17.53 -4.40 -4.26
CA VAL A 316 -17.61 -5.83 -3.92
C VAL A 316 -16.23 -6.46 -3.84
N SER A 317 -15.28 -6.01 -4.67
CA SER A 317 -13.89 -6.42 -4.56
C SER A 317 -13.28 -6.07 -3.19
N PHE A 318 -13.59 -4.89 -2.63
CA PHE A 318 -13.21 -4.56 -1.25
C PHE A 318 -13.82 -5.53 -0.22
N LEU A 319 -15.11 -5.85 -0.34
CA LEU A 319 -15.74 -6.84 0.54
C LEU A 319 -15.08 -8.22 0.41
N CYS A 320 -14.70 -8.61 -0.81
CA CYS A 320 -13.93 -9.83 -1.07
C CYS A 320 -12.53 -9.76 -0.43
N CYS A 321 -11.83 -8.63 -0.48
CA CYS A 321 -10.53 -8.45 0.21
C CYS A 321 -10.67 -8.65 1.71
N VAL A 322 -11.69 -8.05 2.33
CA VAL A 322 -11.97 -8.18 3.76
C VAL A 322 -12.31 -9.63 4.11
N ALA A 323 -13.22 -10.26 3.36
CA ALA A 323 -13.60 -11.65 3.57
C ALA A 323 -12.41 -12.61 3.39
N ALA A 324 -11.58 -12.37 2.37
CA ALA A 324 -10.38 -13.13 2.09
C ALA A 324 -9.35 -13.03 3.24
N ALA A 325 -9.17 -11.84 3.82
CA ALA A 325 -8.30 -11.64 4.98
C ALA A 325 -8.79 -12.42 6.20
N PHE A 326 -10.08 -12.31 6.56
CA PHE A 326 -10.66 -13.08 7.68
C PHE A 326 -10.56 -14.59 7.47
N LEU A 327 -10.84 -15.05 6.25
CA LEU A 327 -10.81 -16.47 5.91
C LEU A 327 -9.37 -17.02 5.91
N SER A 328 -8.42 -16.22 5.43
CA SER A 328 -6.99 -16.49 5.46
C SER A 328 -6.49 -16.68 6.89
N ASP A 329 -6.88 -15.81 7.80
CA ASP A 329 -6.45 -15.90 9.20
C ASP A 329 -7.09 -17.09 9.92
N ARG A 330 -8.33 -17.45 9.57
CA ARG A 330 -9.01 -18.61 10.17
C ARG A 330 -8.48 -19.95 9.65
N TRP A 331 -8.16 -20.05 8.36
CA TRP A 331 -7.76 -21.32 7.74
C TRP A 331 -6.26 -21.56 7.70
N GLY A 332 -5.43 -20.51 7.80
CA GLY A 332 -3.97 -20.60 7.74
C GLY A 332 -3.40 -21.08 6.39
N LYS A 333 -4.25 -21.48 5.43
CA LYS A 333 -3.87 -22.00 4.10
C LYS A 333 -3.93 -20.90 3.03
N ARG A 334 -3.11 -19.87 3.18
CA ARG A 334 -3.14 -18.65 2.33
C ARG A 334 -2.90 -18.91 0.85
N GLY A 335 -2.02 -19.86 0.51
CA GLY A 335 -1.73 -20.21 -0.88
C GLY A 335 -2.95 -20.71 -1.67
N ILE A 336 -3.86 -21.45 -1.03
CA ILE A 336 -5.09 -21.96 -1.68
C ILE A 336 -6.04 -20.80 -1.97
N LEU A 337 -6.18 -19.85 -1.02
CA LEU A 337 -7.01 -18.67 -1.23
C LEU A 337 -6.47 -17.79 -2.34
N ILE A 338 -5.15 -17.55 -2.39
CA ILE A 338 -4.52 -16.80 -3.48
C ILE A 338 -4.77 -17.50 -4.82
N ALA A 339 -4.58 -18.83 -4.90
CA ALA A 339 -4.83 -19.59 -6.12
C ALA A 339 -6.30 -19.49 -6.56
N PHE A 340 -7.25 -19.58 -5.61
CA PHE A 340 -8.69 -19.42 -5.89
C PHE A 340 -9.01 -18.04 -6.48
N PHE A 341 -8.59 -16.96 -5.81
CA PHE A 341 -8.83 -15.59 -6.25
C PHE A 341 -8.11 -15.27 -7.56
N ALA A 342 -6.87 -15.72 -7.74
CA ALA A 342 -6.14 -15.58 -8.98
C ALA A 342 -6.82 -16.33 -10.14
N THR A 343 -7.31 -17.55 -9.91
CA THR A 343 -8.06 -18.32 -10.92
C THR A 343 -9.36 -17.61 -11.30
N MET A 344 -10.08 -17.06 -10.32
CA MET A 344 -11.28 -16.25 -10.58
C MET A 344 -10.95 -15.02 -11.43
N GLY A 345 -9.84 -14.34 -11.15
CA GLY A 345 -9.34 -13.22 -11.95
C GLY A 345 -9.00 -13.63 -13.39
N THR A 346 -8.31 -14.76 -13.56
CA THR A 346 -7.98 -15.33 -14.87
C THR A 346 -9.23 -15.66 -15.68
N ILE A 347 -10.25 -16.27 -15.06
CA ILE A 347 -11.54 -16.54 -15.73
C ILE A 347 -12.20 -15.23 -16.18
N GLY A 348 -12.15 -14.18 -15.34
CA GLY A 348 -12.67 -12.85 -15.68
C GLY A 348 -11.99 -12.26 -16.92
N TYR A 349 -10.66 -12.30 -16.98
CA TYR A 349 -9.91 -11.84 -18.15
C TYR A 349 -10.11 -12.70 -19.40
N LEU A 350 -10.23 -14.03 -19.24
CA LEU A 350 -10.54 -14.92 -20.34
C LEU A 350 -11.92 -14.62 -20.92
N LEU A 351 -12.93 -14.37 -20.08
CA LEU A 351 -14.26 -13.93 -20.54
C LEU A 351 -14.18 -12.62 -21.31
N LEU A 352 -13.43 -11.63 -20.80
CA LEU A 352 -13.25 -10.34 -21.49
C LEU A 352 -12.52 -10.48 -22.84
N THR A 353 -11.63 -11.46 -22.97
CA THR A 353 -10.84 -11.68 -24.20
C THR A 353 -11.59 -12.51 -25.23
N CYS A 354 -12.26 -13.58 -24.79
CA CYS A 354 -12.94 -14.54 -25.67
C CYS A 354 -14.33 -14.07 -26.11
N VAL A 355 -15.07 -13.34 -25.25
CA VAL A 355 -16.41 -12.86 -25.57
C VAL A 355 -16.30 -11.50 -26.24
N GLN A 356 -16.10 -11.52 -27.56
CA GLN A 356 -16.03 -10.31 -28.39
C GLN A 356 -17.39 -9.88 -28.95
N ASP A 357 -18.41 -10.75 -28.86
CA ASP A 357 -19.75 -10.46 -29.35
C ASP A 357 -20.37 -9.27 -28.61
N GLN A 358 -20.69 -8.21 -29.36
CA GLN A 358 -21.32 -7.00 -28.83
C GLN A 358 -22.72 -7.27 -28.24
N SER A 359 -23.40 -8.33 -28.71
CA SER A 359 -24.73 -8.72 -28.21
C SER A 359 -24.69 -9.28 -26.79
N ASN A 360 -23.56 -9.84 -26.34
CA ASN A 360 -23.45 -10.49 -25.04
C ASN A 360 -22.76 -9.59 -23.98
N THR A 361 -23.32 -8.40 -23.79
CA THR A 361 -22.81 -7.41 -22.82
C THR A 361 -22.84 -7.94 -21.38
N ALA A 362 -23.81 -8.81 -21.04
CA ALA A 362 -23.92 -9.40 -19.71
C ALA A 362 -22.71 -10.30 -19.37
N ALA A 363 -22.26 -11.14 -20.31
CA ALA A 363 -21.10 -12.01 -20.09
C ALA A 363 -19.80 -11.21 -19.95
N ARG A 364 -19.62 -10.14 -20.74
CA ARG A 364 -18.46 -9.26 -20.64
C ARG A 364 -18.43 -8.51 -19.31
N TYR A 365 -19.59 -8.02 -18.86
CA TYR A 365 -19.71 -7.37 -17.55
C TYR A 365 -19.47 -8.38 -16.41
N ALA A 366 -19.99 -9.61 -16.48
CA ALA A 366 -19.64 -10.66 -15.52
C ALA A 366 -18.12 -10.92 -15.47
N GLY A 367 -17.44 -10.85 -16.62
CA GLY A 367 -15.97 -10.90 -16.70
C GLY A 367 -15.28 -9.78 -15.90
N VAL A 368 -15.79 -8.53 -15.98
CA VAL A 368 -15.33 -7.42 -15.14
C VAL A 368 -15.46 -7.73 -13.65
N TRP A 369 -16.62 -8.25 -13.23
CA TRP A 369 -16.86 -8.62 -11.82
C TRP A 369 -15.88 -9.67 -11.33
N LEU A 370 -15.69 -10.75 -12.10
CA LEU A 370 -14.76 -11.82 -11.75
C LEU A 370 -13.30 -11.35 -11.73
N ALA A 371 -12.89 -10.52 -12.70
CA ALA A 371 -11.56 -9.93 -12.74
C ALA A 371 -11.30 -9.06 -11.50
N THR A 372 -12.23 -8.13 -11.21
CA THR A 372 -12.09 -7.17 -10.10
C THR A 372 -12.12 -7.88 -8.74
N CYS A 373 -13.05 -8.81 -8.52
CA CYS A 373 -13.15 -9.54 -7.26
C CYS A 373 -12.03 -10.59 -7.09
N GLY A 374 -11.32 -10.97 -8.16
CA GLY A 374 -10.22 -11.94 -8.12
C GLY A 374 -8.87 -11.30 -7.84
N ILE A 375 -8.53 -10.25 -8.57
CA ILE A 375 -7.17 -9.71 -8.58
C ILE A 375 -6.84 -8.97 -7.28
N PHE A 376 -7.76 -8.14 -6.78
CA PHE A 376 -7.48 -7.32 -5.59
C PHE A 376 -7.30 -8.17 -4.32
N PRO A 377 -8.14 -9.17 -4.02
CA PRO A 377 -7.88 -10.04 -2.87
C PRO A 377 -6.61 -10.86 -3.03
N ALA A 378 -6.29 -11.34 -4.24
CA ALA A 378 -5.05 -12.07 -4.49
C ALA A 378 -3.81 -11.21 -4.20
N LEU A 379 -3.81 -9.94 -4.61
CA LEU A 379 -2.73 -8.99 -4.35
C LEU A 379 -2.56 -8.72 -2.84
N ALA A 380 -3.66 -8.44 -2.13
CA ALA A 380 -3.64 -8.17 -0.70
C ALA A 380 -3.14 -9.39 0.12
N LEU A 381 -3.62 -10.59 -0.21
CA LEU A 381 -3.22 -11.83 0.47
C LEU A 381 -1.75 -12.20 0.20
N ASN A 382 -1.24 -11.93 -0.99
CA ASN A 382 0.15 -12.25 -1.35
C ASN A 382 1.15 -11.49 -0.46
N ILE A 383 0.89 -10.21 -0.17
CA ILE A 383 1.75 -9.42 0.72
C ILE A 383 1.72 -9.96 2.15
N THR A 384 0.53 -10.26 2.69
CA THR A 384 0.43 -10.84 4.04
C THR A 384 1.17 -12.18 4.11
N TRP A 385 1.07 -13.01 3.06
CA TRP A 385 1.78 -14.29 3.00
C TRP A 385 3.30 -14.12 2.90
N LEU A 386 3.77 -13.11 2.16
CA LEU A 386 5.20 -12.77 2.10
C LEU A 386 5.72 -12.33 3.47
N LEU A 387 5.02 -11.40 4.14
CA LEU A 387 5.44 -10.86 5.44
C LEU A 387 5.54 -11.95 6.52
N ASP A 388 4.60 -12.90 6.55
CA ASP A 388 4.63 -13.99 7.51
C ASP A 388 5.68 -15.07 7.18
N ASN A 389 6.00 -15.27 5.90
CA ASN A 389 7.05 -16.20 5.48
C ASN A 389 8.47 -15.63 5.62
N GLN A 390 8.62 -14.31 5.74
CA GLN A 390 9.89 -13.66 6.02
C GLN A 390 10.20 -13.75 7.52
N GLY A 391 10.62 -14.93 7.96
CA GLY A 391 11.05 -15.22 9.35
C GLY A 391 12.41 -14.64 9.74
N GLY A 392 12.85 -13.52 9.15
CA GLY A 392 14.15 -12.91 9.41
C GLY A 392 14.04 -11.56 10.11
N GLU A 393 14.79 -11.36 11.17
CA GLU A 393 14.99 -10.07 11.86
C GLU A 393 15.72 -9.03 10.98
N MET A 394 15.18 -8.70 9.81
CA MET A 394 15.76 -7.68 8.92
C MET A 394 14.73 -6.61 8.58
N PHE A 395 14.53 -5.69 9.53
CA PHE A 395 14.33 -4.27 9.26
C PHE A 395 14.94 -3.46 10.39
#